data_AF-A0A6I9MZJ5-F1
#
_entry.id   AF-A0A6I9MZJ5-F1
#
_cell.length_a   1.000
_cell.length_b   1.000
_cell.length_c   1.000
_cell.angle_alpha   90.00
_cell.angle_beta   90.00
_cell.angle_gamma   90.00
#
_symmetry.space_group_name_H-M   'P 1'
#
loop_
_entity.id
_entity.type
_entity.pdbx_description
1 polymer ?
#
loop_
_entity_poly.entity_id
_entity_poly.type
_entity_poly.pdbx_seq_one_letter_code
_entity_poly.pdbx_strand_id
1 'polypeptide(L)'
;LWKTVELCNKCSLLIRFLCCSADYPWRWNTPVLINSALIKWIHLPDFYTVPNSKNLIADFVLLVCASQQWKVFECETTEDWMVLAGENTDDPDPMEGRLFNPAPNFINCRSYLDMAKVLVFRHLLWFVLSVVFITGATRISVFGLGYLLACFFFLLFGSRLLVKSSRTRLALWDCLIMYNVAVIISKNMLSVSILLIMSYHVWHVFSSWRC
;
A
#
# COMPACT_ATOMS: atom_id res chain seq x y z
N LEU A 1 -7.91 14.60 -8.35
CA LEU A 1 -7.85 13.34 -7.57
C LEU A 1 -7.05 13.48 -6.28
N TRP A 2 -5.79 13.94 -6.31
CA TRP A 2 -4.94 14.02 -5.11
C TRP A 2 -5.44 15.00 -4.02
N LYS A 3 -5.92 16.20 -4.40
CA LYS A 3 -6.63 17.09 -3.45
C LYS A 3 -7.81 16.39 -2.77
N THR A 4 -8.55 15.57 -3.51
CA THR A 4 -9.68 14.79 -2.99
C THR A 4 -9.21 13.73 -2.00
N VAL A 5 -8.08 13.06 -2.26
CA VAL A 5 -7.45 12.10 -1.34
C VAL A 5 -6.99 12.79 -0.06
N GLU A 6 -6.32 13.95 -0.17
CA GLU A 6 -5.90 14.72 1.00
C GLU A 6 -7.10 15.20 1.83
N LEU A 7 -8.14 15.72 1.17
CA LEU A 7 -9.38 16.14 1.84
C LEU A 7 -10.07 14.96 2.53
N CYS A 8 -10.12 13.80 1.87
CA CYS A 8 -10.67 12.56 2.42
C CYS A 8 -9.89 12.09 3.65
N ASN A 9 -8.55 12.11 3.60
CA ASN A 9 -7.70 11.75 4.73
C ASN A 9 -7.86 12.73 5.91
N LYS A 10 -7.95 14.05 5.63
CA LYS A 10 -8.24 15.07 6.65
C LYS A 10 -9.60 14.83 7.30
N CYS A 11 -10.64 14.63 6.50
CA CYS A 11 -11.99 14.37 7.00
C CYS A 11 -12.05 13.06 7.80
N SER A 12 -11.43 11.98 7.32
CA SER A 12 -11.36 10.69 8.02
C SER A 12 -10.67 10.82 9.39
N LEU A 13 -9.56 11.54 9.45
CA LEU A 13 -8.80 11.75 10.70
C LEU A 13 -9.55 12.67 11.67
N LEU A 14 -10.19 13.73 11.18
CA LEU A 14 -11.08 14.60 11.96
C LEU A 14 -12.27 13.81 12.51
N ILE A 15 -12.94 13.01 11.68
CA ILE A 15 -14.04 12.16 12.10
C ILE A 15 -13.54 11.20 13.18
N ARG A 16 -12.41 10.52 13.01
CA ARG A 16 -11.84 9.60 14.03
C ARG A 16 -11.47 10.30 15.35
N PHE A 17 -10.97 11.53 15.28
CA PHE A 17 -10.60 12.31 16.46
C PHE A 17 -11.83 12.85 17.22
N LEU A 18 -12.80 13.39 16.49
CA LEU A 18 -14.11 13.77 17.03
C LEU A 18 -14.83 12.55 17.60
N CYS A 19 -14.74 11.41 16.90
CA CYS A 19 -15.25 10.11 17.34
C CYS A 19 -14.60 9.65 18.67
N CYS A 20 -13.41 10.11 19.05
CA CYS A 20 -12.82 9.73 20.33
C CYS A 20 -13.39 10.55 21.52
N SER A 21 -14.10 11.66 21.24
CA SER A 21 -14.34 12.73 22.22
C SER A 21 -15.80 12.92 22.64
N ALA A 22 -16.78 12.42 21.88
CA ALA A 22 -18.22 12.50 22.21
C ALA A 22 -18.82 11.16 22.65
N ASP A 23 -19.97 11.18 23.35
CA ASP A 23 -20.81 10.01 23.62
C ASP A 23 -21.58 9.60 22.35
N TYR A 24 -21.73 8.29 22.10
CA TYR A 24 -22.26 7.82 20.82
C TYR A 24 -23.56 7.01 20.86
N PRO A 25 -24.45 7.23 19.87
CA PRO A 25 -25.79 6.67 19.85
C PRO A 25 -25.89 5.18 19.50
N TRP A 26 -24.86 4.51 18.98
CA TRP A 26 -24.96 3.09 18.57
C TRP A 26 -25.16 2.10 19.73
N ARG A 27 -24.99 2.54 20.98
CA ARG A 27 -25.27 1.72 22.17
C ARG A 27 -26.68 1.93 22.73
N TRP A 28 -27.35 2.99 22.29
CA TRP A 28 -28.73 3.28 22.67
C TRP A 28 -29.65 2.81 21.54
N ASN A 29 -30.26 1.64 21.78
CA ASN A 29 -31.50 1.19 21.14
C ASN A 29 -31.42 0.19 19.95
N THR A 30 -30.44 -0.72 19.89
CA THR A 30 -30.52 -1.89 18.98
C THR A 30 -30.55 -3.22 19.74
N PRO A 31 -31.51 -4.13 19.46
CA PRO A 31 -31.62 -5.45 20.11
C PRO A 31 -30.57 -6.46 19.62
N VAL A 32 -29.77 -6.10 18.62
CA VAL A 32 -28.65 -6.90 18.13
C VAL A 32 -27.39 -6.34 18.80
N LEU A 33 -26.93 -6.99 19.86
CA LEU A 33 -25.68 -6.67 20.53
C LEU A 33 -24.54 -6.85 19.52
N ILE A 34 -24.19 -5.78 18.81
CA ILE A 34 -23.05 -5.74 17.90
C ILE A 34 -21.83 -6.15 18.74
N ASN A 35 -21.23 -7.29 18.40
CA ASN A 35 -20.16 -7.88 19.18
C ASN A 35 -19.02 -6.85 19.36
N SER A 36 -18.49 -6.69 20.57
CA SER A 36 -17.41 -5.73 20.88
C SER A 36 -16.21 -5.87 19.93
N ALA A 37 -15.97 -7.08 19.41
CA ALA A 37 -14.93 -7.33 18.41
C ALA A 37 -15.21 -6.70 17.02
N LEU A 38 -16.47 -6.62 16.60
CA LEU A 38 -16.86 -6.00 15.32
C LEU A 38 -16.83 -4.46 15.41
N ILE A 39 -17.24 -3.91 16.56
CA ILE A 39 -17.11 -2.48 16.88
C ILE A 39 -15.62 -2.07 16.86
N LYS A 40 -14.76 -2.88 17.50
CA LYS A 40 -13.31 -2.71 17.50
C LYS A 40 -12.68 -2.84 16.10
N TRP A 41 -13.20 -3.73 15.25
CA TRP A 41 -12.71 -3.92 13.87
C TRP A 41 -13.10 -2.77 12.93
N ILE A 42 -14.33 -2.25 13.06
CA ILE A 42 -14.79 -1.06 12.31
C ILE A 42 -14.10 0.22 12.84
N HIS A 43 -13.32 0.13 13.92
CA HIS A 43 -12.76 1.29 14.64
C HIS A 43 -13.86 2.26 15.10
N LEU A 44 -15.03 1.74 15.48
CA LEU A 44 -16.00 2.55 16.22
C LEU A 44 -15.42 2.81 17.63
N PRO A 45 -15.52 4.04 18.14
CA PRO A 45 -15.22 4.35 19.53
C PRO A 45 -15.99 3.42 20.48
N ASP A 46 -15.37 2.93 21.53
CA ASP A 46 -16.09 2.21 22.59
C ASP A 46 -15.46 2.58 23.93
N PHE A 47 -16.28 2.77 24.96
CA PHE A 47 -15.85 3.16 26.30
C PHE A 47 -15.00 2.07 26.99
N TYR A 48 -15.16 0.81 26.59
CA TYR A 48 -14.50 -0.33 27.25
C TYR A 48 -13.16 -0.72 26.63
N THR A 49 -12.90 -0.39 25.37
CA THR A 49 -11.62 -0.61 24.72
C THR A 49 -11.12 0.69 24.13
N VAL A 50 -10.23 1.37 24.86
CA VAL A 50 -9.55 2.57 24.36
C VAL A 50 -8.95 2.25 22.98
N PRO A 51 -9.37 2.93 21.90
CA PRO A 51 -8.78 2.72 20.59
C PRO A 51 -7.28 3.03 20.70
N ASN A 52 -6.44 2.14 20.15
CA ASN A 52 -5.00 2.27 20.27
C ASN A 52 -4.53 3.58 19.59
N SER A 53 -4.13 4.56 20.38
CA SER A 53 -3.68 5.89 19.92
C SER A 53 -2.49 5.81 18.97
N LYS A 54 -1.71 4.73 19.01
CA LYS A 54 -0.61 4.49 18.07
C LYS A 54 -1.09 4.35 16.62
N ASN A 55 -2.33 3.88 16.39
CA ASN A 55 -2.89 3.78 15.05
C ASN A 55 -3.24 5.17 14.48
N LEU A 56 -3.63 6.13 15.32
CA LEU A 56 -3.85 7.51 14.89
C LEU A 56 -2.57 8.19 14.41
N ILE A 57 -1.42 7.84 15.00
CA ILE A 57 -0.12 8.38 14.57
C ILE A 57 0.18 7.94 13.13
N ALA A 58 -0.12 6.69 12.77
CA ALA A 58 0.05 6.21 11.39
C ALA A 58 -0.86 6.98 10.41
N ASP A 59 -2.14 7.17 10.75
CA ASP A 59 -3.07 7.98 9.95
C ASP A 59 -2.59 9.43 9.81
N PHE A 60 -2.01 10.00 10.88
CA PHE A 60 -1.44 11.36 10.86
C PHE A 60 -0.19 11.46 9.97
N VAL A 61 0.73 10.49 10.07
CA VAL A 61 1.93 10.44 9.21
C VAL A 61 1.50 10.30 7.74
N LEU A 62 0.51 9.46 7.43
CA LEU A 62 -0.04 9.35 6.07
C LEU A 62 -0.60 10.68 5.57
N LEU A 63 -1.29 11.42 6.43
CA LEU A 63 -1.81 12.75 6.09
C LEU A 63 -0.67 13.75 5.80
N VAL A 64 0.37 13.77 6.64
CA VAL A 64 1.54 14.62 6.43
C VAL A 64 2.20 14.27 5.09
N CYS A 65 2.45 12.98 4.82
CA CYS A 65 3.01 12.53 3.55
C CYS A 65 2.14 12.96 2.35
N ALA A 66 0.82 12.78 2.42
CA ALA A 66 -0.08 13.18 1.34
C ALA A 66 -0.08 14.70 1.09
N SER A 67 -0.03 15.51 2.15
CA SER A 67 0.04 16.97 2.05
C SER A 67 1.37 17.46 1.49
N GLN A 68 2.48 16.80 1.81
CA GLN A 68 3.79 17.13 1.27
C GLN A 68 3.89 16.69 -0.20
N GLN A 69 3.35 15.52 -0.54
CA GLN A 69 3.26 15.08 -1.94
C GLN A 69 2.41 16.05 -2.78
N TRP A 70 1.32 16.60 -2.22
CA TRP A 70 0.55 17.63 -2.90
C TRP A 70 1.40 18.87 -3.22
N LYS A 71 2.19 19.35 -2.25
CA LYS A 71 3.11 20.48 -2.49
C LYS A 71 4.15 20.17 -3.58
N VAL A 72 4.66 18.94 -3.62
CA VAL A 72 5.60 18.52 -4.69
C VAL A 72 4.94 18.66 -6.06
N PHE A 73 3.69 18.20 -6.23
CA PHE A 73 2.96 18.35 -7.50
C PHE A 73 2.66 19.81 -7.86
N GLU A 74 2.45 20.68 -6.88
CA GLU A 74 2.29 22.12 -7.13
C GLU A 74 3.61 22.76 -7.58
N CYS A 75 4.71 22.42 -6.91
CA CYS A 75 6.05 22.92 -7.23
C CYS A 75 6.62 22.38 -8.56
N GLU A 76 6.22 21.18 -8.99
CA GLU A 76 6.67 20.56 -10.25
C GLU A 76 6.36 21.44 -11.47
N THR A 77 5.29 22.24 -11.42
CA THR A 77 4.89 23.15 -12.51
C THR A 77 5.59 24.51 -12.48
N THR A 78 6.42 24.78 -11.47
CA THR A 78 7.10 26.07 -11.31
C THR A 78 8.47 26.06 -11.98
N GLU A 79 8.76 27.09 -12.76
CA GLU A 79 10.00 27.20 -13.57
C GLU A 79 11.28 27.09 -12.73
N ASP A 80 11.33 27.72 -11.55
CA ASP A 80 12.48 27.67 -10.64
C ASP A 80 12.86 26.23 -10.27
N TRP A 81 11.86 25.38 -10.03
CA TRP A 81 12.07 23.97 -9.66
C TRP A 81 12.40 23.11 -10.88
N MET A 82 11.85 23.42 -12.06
CA MET A 82 12.22 22.74 -13.31
C MET A 82 13.70 22.96 -13.65
N VAL A 83 14.25 24.16 -13.42
CA VAL A 83 15.67 24.44 -13.65
C VAL A 83 16.56 23.70 -12.64
N LEU A 84 16.16 23.65 -11.37
CA LEU A 84 16.99 23.09 -10.31
C LEU A 84 16.97 21.55 -10.26
N ALA A 85 15.79 20.95 -10.46
CA ALA A 85 15.53 19.52 -10.24
C ALA A 85 15.11 18.76 -11.52
N GLY A 86 14.86 19.47 -12.63
CA GLY A 86 14.49 18.89 -13.91
C GLY A 86 13.00 18.57 -14.05
N GLU A 87 12.68 17.83 -15.11
CA GLU A 87 11.33 17.39 -15.45
C GLU A 87 11.06 16.00 -14.86
N ASN A 88 9.86 15.79 -14.30
CA ASN A 88 9.44 14.53 -13.67
C ASN A 88 8.23 13.92 -14.42
N THR A 89 8.39 13.73 -15.73
CA THR A 89 7.35 13.14 -16.60
C THR A 89 7.42 11.61 -16.59
N ASP A 90 6.26 10.95 -16.47
CA ASP A 90 6.10 9.49 -16.47
C ASP A 90 6.21 8.84 -17.88
N ASP A 91 7.06 9.38 -18.75
CA ASP A 91 7.26 8.82 -20.10
C ASP A 91 8.00 7.47 -19.99
N PRO A 92 7.40 6.35 -20.43
CA PRO A 92 8.04 5.04 -20.36
C PRO A 92 9.27 4.94 -21.29
N ASP A 93 9.33 5.75 -22.35
CA ASP A 93 10.39 5.70 -23.36
C ASP A 93 11.07 7.07 -23.56
N PRO A 94 11.72 7.66 -22.53
CA PRO A 94 12.22 9.04 -22.55
C PRO A 94 13.38 9.30 -23.53
N MET A 95 13.87 8.23 -24.18
CA MET A 95 14.90 8.27 -25.22
C MET A 95 14.30 8.32 -26.63
N GLU A 96 13.01 8.04 -26.78
CA GLU A 96 12.33 8.06 -28.08
C GLU A 96 12.35 9.49 -28.64
N GLY A 97 13.13 9.71 -29.70
CA GLY A 97 13.35 11.04 -30.30
C GLY A 97 14.54 11.84 -29.76
N ARG A 98 15.30 11.33 -28.77
CA ARG A 98 16.55 11.98 -28.31
C ARG A 98 17.78 11.30 -28.92
N LEU A 99 18.62 12.10 -29.61
CA LEU A 99 19.85 11.59 -30.24
C LEU A 99 20.98 11.32 -29.22
N PHE A 100 20.94 11.99 -28.08
CA PHE A 100 21.95 11.91 -27.03
C PHE A 100 21.32 11.61 -25.67
N ASN A 101 21.91 10.67 -24.94
CA ASN A 101 21.52 10.39 -23.57
C ASN A 101 21.95 11.55 -22.66
N PRO A 102 21.03 12.23 -21.96
CA PRO A 102 21.38 13.33 -21.06
C PRO A 102 22.22 12.89 -19.85
N ALA A 103 22.15 11.61 -19.47
CA ALA A 103 22.92 11.08 -18.36
C ALA A 103 24.27 10.49 -18.82
N PRO A 104 25.40 10.83 -18.18
CA PRO A 104 26.69 10.22 -18.48
C PRO A 104 26.68 8.74 -18.14
N ASN A 105 27.50 7.96 -18.85
CA ASN A 105 27.59 6.51 -18.63
C ASN A 105 28.18 6.21 -17.24
N PHE A 106 27.35 5.63 -16.37
CA PHE A 106 27.72 5.24 -15.00
C PHE A 106 28.16 3.77 -14.88
N ILE A 107 28.14 2.98 -15.96
CA ILE A 107 28.46 1.53 -15.93
C ILE A 107 29.94 1.29 -15.60
N ASN A 108 30.82 2.23 -15.95
CA ASN A 108 32.26 2.10 -15.74
C ASN A 108 32.71 2.40 -14.29
N CYS A 109 31.79 2.66 -13.36
CA CYS A 109 32.05 2.82 -11.93
C CYS A 109 33.27 3.70 -11.59
N ARG A 110 33.40 4.88 -12.21
CA ARG A 110 34.57 5.76 -11.98
C ARG A 110 34.52 6.46 -10.61
N SER A 111 33.33 6.63 -10.05
CA SER A 111 33.09 7.17 -8.71
C SER A 111 32.40 6.14 -7.81
N TYR A 112 32.57 6.27 -6.49
CA TYR A 112 31.77 5.52 -5.51
C TYR A 112 30.25 5.72 -5.71
N LEU A 113 29.86 6.92 -6.16
CA LEU A 113 28.47 7.22 -6.50
C LEU A 113 28.01 6.38 -7.70
N ASP A 114 28.88 6.15 -8.69
CA ASP A 114 28.56 5.31 -9.84
C ASP A 114 28.47 3.83 -9.46
N MET A 115 29.32 3.36 -8.54
CA MET A 115 29.19 2.02 -7.96
C MET A 115 27.84 1.84 -7.24
N ALA A 116 27.41 2.84 -6.47
CA ALA A 116 26.10 2.82 -5.82
C ALA A 116 24.95 2.85 -6.84
N LYS A 117 25.04 3.68 -7.89
CA LYS A 117 24.07 3.70 -9.00
C LYS A 117 23.95 2.34 -9.67
N VAL A 118 25.08 1.70 -10.02
CA VAL A 118 25.07 0.37 -10.64
C VAL A 118 24.45 -0.66 -9.70
N LEU A 119 24.78 -0.63 -8.41
CA LEU A 119 24.18 -1.52 -7.42
C LEU A 119 22.66 -1.37 -7.39
N VAL A 120 22.15 -0.14 -7.28
CA VAL A 120 20.72 0.14 -7.21
C VAL A 120 20.04 -0.19 -8.54
N PHE A 121 20.44 0.42 -9.66
CA PHE A 121 19.71 0.28 -10.92
C PHE A 121 19.80 -1.11 -11.54
N ARG A 122 20.87 -1.88 -11.28
CA ARG A 122 21.05 -3.23 -11.86
C ARG A 122 20.58 -4.35 -10.92
N HIS A 123 20.86 -4.26 -9.62
CA HIS A 123 20.62 -5.37 -8.69
C HIS A 123 19.32 -5.22 -7.87
N LEU A 124 18.71 -4.04 -7.81
CA LEU A 124 17.45 -3.84 -7.07
C LEU A 124 16.33 -4.78 -7.56
N LEU A 125 16.28 -5.08 -8.87
CA LEU A 125 15.31 -6.03 -9.43
C LEU A 125 15.37 -7.39 -8.72
N TRP A 126 16.57 -7.98 -8.67
CA TRP A 126 16.79 -9.31 -8.09
C TRP A 126 16.59 -9.31 -6.58
N PHE A 127 16.92 -8.20 -5.93
CA PHE A 127 16.65 -7.99 -4.51
C PHE A 127 15.14 -7.97 -4.23
N VAL A 128 14.35 -7.21 -5.00
CA VAL A 128 12.88 -7.17 -4.86
C VAL A 128 12.27 -8.55 -5.11
N LEU A 129 12.72 -9.28 -6.13
CA LEU A 129 12.25 -10.65 -6.38
C LEU A 129 12.54 -11.59 -5.20
N SER A 130 13.69 -11.42 -4.55
CA SER A 130 14.04 -12.20 -3.36
C SER A 130 13.12 -11.89 -2.18
N VAL A 131 12.75 -10.62 -1.97
CA VAL A 131 11.78 -10.22 -0.94
C VAL A 131 10.39 -10.78 -1.25
N VAL A 132 9.95 -10.75 -2.51
CA VAL A 132 8.67 -11.35 -2.95
C VAL A 132 8.68 -12.87 -2.72
N PHE A 133 9.80 -13.54 -3.01
CA PHE A 133 9.96 -14.98 -2.73
C PHE A 133 9.82 -15.30 -1.25
N ILE A 134 10.54 -14.58 -0.38
CA ILE A 134 10.45 -14.75 1.08
C ILE A 134 9.02 -14.49 1.56
N THR A 135 8.36 -13.46 1.03
CA THR A 135 6.97 -13.14 1.37
C THR A 135 6.00 -14.26 0.96
N GLY A 136 6.22 -14.90 -0.19
CA GLY A 136 5.45 -16.06 -0.62
C GLY A 136 5.74 -17.33 0.18
N ALA A 137 6.99 -17.55 0.57
CA ALA A 137 7.44 -18.75 1.28
C ALA A 137 7.11 -18.75 2.78
N THR A 138 7.08 -17.58 3.42
CA THR A 138 6.87 -17.46 4.88
C THR A 138 5.47 -17.86 5.35
N ARG A 139 4.46 -17.87 4.47
CA ARG A 139 3.08 -18.22 4.83
C ARG A 139 2.47 -19.20 3.83
N ILE A 140 2.19 -20.42 4.27
CA ILE A 140 1.43 -21.42 3.49
C ILE A 140 -0.02 -20.94 3.36
N SER A 141 -0.31 -20.20 2.29
CA SER A 141 -1.64 -19.69 1.96
C SER A 141 -1.81 -19.64 0.44
N VAL A 142 -3.05 -19.68 -0.04
CA VAL A 142 -3.34 -19.54 -1.48
C VAL A 142 -2.76 -18.23 -2.05
N PHE A 143 -2.74 -17.17 -1.24
CA PHE A 143 -2.11 -15.89 -1.58
C PHE A 143 -0.58 -15.99 -1.65
N GLY A 144 0.05 -16.81 -0.81
CA GLY A 144 1.50 -17.05 -0.85
C GLY A 144 1.91 -17.79 -2.13
N LEU A 145 1.11 -18.75 -2.58
CA LEU A 145 1.35 -19.49 -3.82
C LEU A 145 1.41 -18.58 -5.04
N GLY A 146 0.52 -17.57 -5.13
CA GLY A 146 0.55 -16.61 -6.24
C GLY A 146 1.83 -15.78 -6.27
N TYR A 147 2.36 -15.36 -5.11
CA TYR A 147 3.67 -14.69 -5.04
C TYR A 147 4.81 -15.60 -5.49
N LEU A 148 4.79 -16.89 -5.11
CA LEU A 148 5.79 -17.85 -5.54
C LEU A 148 5.74 -18.08 -7.05
N LEU A 149 4.54 -18.24 -7.63
CA LEU A 149 4.36 -18.39 -9.08
C LEU A 149 4.87 -17.16 -9.85
N ALA A 150 4.51 -15.96 -9.40
CA ALA A 150 5.01 -14.72 -9.99
C ALA A 150 6.53 -14.62 -9.88
N CYS A 151 7.10 -14.96 -8.72
CA CYS A 151 8.55 -14.96 -8.53
C CYS A 151 9.26 -15.94 -9.47
N PHE A 152 8.78 -17.18 -9.60
CA PHE A 152 9.36 -18.15 -10.53
C PHE A 152 9.27 -17.67 -11.98
N PHE A 153 8.14 -17.08 -12.37
CA PHE A 153 7.98 -16.45 -13.70
C PHE A 153 9.05 -15.37 -13.94
N PHE A 154 9.22 -14.43 -13.00
CA PHE A 154 10.22 -13.37 -13.12
C PHE A 154 11.67 -13.89 -13.04
N LEU A 155 11.96 -14.95 -12.29
CA LEU A 155 13.30 -15.55 -12.26
C LEU A 155 13.64 -16.26 -13.58
N LEU A 156 12.68 -16.97 -14.18
CA LEU A 156 12.88 -17.68 -15.45
C LEU A 156 12.99 -16.71 -16.64
N PHE A 157 12.17 -15.67 -16.67
CA PHE A 157 12.12 -14.73 -17.79
C PHE A 157 12.82 -13.38 -17.52
N GLY A 158 13.32 -13.13 -16.32
CA GLY A 158 13.82 -11.82 -15.87
C GLY A 158 14.90 -11.22 -16.77
N SER A 159 15.90 -12.01 -17.16
CA SER A 159 16.95 -11.55 -18.07
C SER A 159 16.42 -11.14 -19.45
N ARG A 160 15.39 -11.84 -19.96
CA ARG A 160 14.75 -11.51 -21.24
C ARG A 160 13.80 -10.30 -21.10
N LEU A 161 13.14 -10.16 -19.95
CA LEU A 161 12.25 -9.03 -19.64
C LEU A 161 13.01 -7.71 -19.47
N LEU A 162 14.25 -7.75 -18.98
CA LEU A 162 15.11 -6.58 -18.86
C LEU A 162 15.49 -5.96 -20.22
N VAL A 163 15.58 -6.78 -21.27
CA VAL A 163 15.91 -6.34 -22.64
C VAL A 163 14.67 -5.86 -23.41
N LYS A 164 13.47 -6.30 -23.01
CA LYS A 164 12.22 -5.83 -23.63
C LYS A 164 11.94 -4.36 -23.32
N SER A 165 11.06 -3.77 -24.13
CA SER A 165 10.60 -2.39 -23.94
C SER A 165 10.04 -2.14 -22.55
N SER A 166 10.21 -0.90 -22.09
CA SER A 166 9.73 -0.37 -20.81
C SER A 166 8.25 -0.71 -20.55
N ARG A 167 7.40 -0.54 -21.57
CA ARG A 167 5.94 -0.73 -21.48
C ARG A 167 5.54 -2.14 -21.04
N THR A 168 6.17 -3.18 -21.61
CA THR A 168 5.86 -4.57 -21.22
C THR A 168 6.32 -4.85 -19.80
N ARG A 169 7.47 -4.29 -19.39
CA ARG A 169 7.99 -4.43 -18.04
C ARG A 169 7.07 -3.73 -17.03
N LEU A 170 6.64 -2.49 -17.29
CA LEU A 170 5.70 -1.74 -16.47
C LEU A 170 4.38 -2.49 -16.29
N ALA A 171 3.77 -2.99 -17.37
CA ALA A 171 2.51 -3.73 -17.28
C ALA A 171 2.61 -4.99 -16.38
N LEU A 172 3.73 -5.72 -16.45
CA LEU A 172 3.96 -6.88 -15.56
C LEU A 172 4.15 -6.45 -14.10
N TRP A 173 4.79 -5.30 -13.86
CA TRP A 173 4.93 -4.72 -12.53
C TRP A 173 3.61 -4.23 -11.96
N ASP A 174 2.81 -3.53 -12.76
CA ASP A 174 1.47 -3.08 -12.37
C ASP A 174 0.58 -4.27 -12.02
N CYS A 175 0.68 -5.37 -12.76
CA CYS A 175 0.00 -6.63 -12.44
C CYS A 175 0.43 -7.18 -11.06
N LEU A 176 1.73 -7.16 -10.74
CA LEU A 176 2.24 -7.60 -9.44
C LEU A 176 1.78 -6.67 -8.29
N ILE A 177 1.75 -5.37 -8.52
CA ILE A 177 1.26 -4.37 -7.56
C ILE A 177 -0.23 -4.57 -7.31
N MET A 178 -1.03 -4.73 -8.37
CA MET A 178 -2.47 -5.02 -8.26
C MET A 178 -2.71 -6.33 -7.51
N TYR A 179 -1.91 -7.37 -7.75
CA TYR A 179 -1.99 -8.61 -6.99
C TYR A 179 -1.73 -8.37 -5.49
N ASN A 180 -0.72 -7.57 -5.15
CA ASN A 180 -0.42 -7.23 -3.76
C ASN A 180 -1.58 -6.50 -3.08
N VAL A 181 -2.13 -5.47 -3.74
CA VAL A 181 -3.31 -4.75 -3.26
C VAL A 181 -4.51 -5.68 -3.08
N ALA A 182 -4.77 -6.57 -4.04
CA ALA A 182 -5.86 -7.55 -3.95
C ALA A 182 -5.68 -8.51 -2.78
N VAL A 183 -4.45 -8.95 -2.48
CA VAL A 183 -4.15 -9.79 -1.31
C VAL A 183 -4.40 -9.03 0.00
N ILE A 184 -4.02 -7.75 0.08
CA ILE A 184 -4.31 -6.91 1.25
C ILE A 184 -5.82 -6.77 1.46
N ILE A 185 -6.58 -6.44 0.41
CA ILE A 185 -8.04 -6.32 0.47
C ILE A 185 -8.67 -7.64 0.88
N SER A 186 -8.25 -8.76 0.27
CA SER A 186 -8.79 -10.09 0.57
C SER A 186 -8.56 -10.50 2.03
N LYS A 187 -7.38 -10.21 2.60
CA LYS A 187 -7.09 -10.44 4.02
C LYS A 187 -7.98 -9.59 4.93
N ASN A 188 -8.22 -8.32 4.57
CA ASN A 188 -9.14 -7.47 5.32
C ASN A 188 -10.57 -8.03 5.28
N MET A 189 -11.05 -8.45 4.10
CA MET A 189 -12.38 -9.07 3.96
C MET A 189 -12.51 -10.36 4.77
N LEU A 190 -11.50 -11.24 4.72
CA LEU A 190 -11.48 -12.46 5.54
C LEU A 190 -11.52 -12.15 7.04
N SER A 191 -10.83 -11.08 7.49
CA SER A 191 -10.90 -10.63 8.88
C SER A 191 -12.31 -10.26 9.31
N VAL A 192 -13.10 -9.60 8.44
CA VAL A 192 -14.51 -9.29 8.71
C VAL A 192 -15.35 -10.54 8.79
N SER A 193 -15.20 -11.41 7.79
CA SER A 193 -16.01 -12.63 7.69
C SER A 193 -15.82 -13.52 8.91
N ILE A 194 -14.59 -13.65 9.41
CA ILE A 194 -14.30 -14.42 10.64
C ILE A 194 -15.02 -13.80 11.85
N LEU A 195 -14.99 -12.48 12.01
CA LEU A 195 -15.65 -11.80 13.12
C LEU A 195 -17.18 -11.96 13.07
N LEU A 196 -17.77 -11.89 11.88
CA LEU A 196 -19.19 -12.15 11.68
C LEU A 196 -19.54 -13.59 12.06
N ILE A 197 -18.83 -14.58 11.51
CA ILE A 197 -19.07 -16.01 11.79
C ILE A 197 -18.95 -16.32 13.28
N MET A 198 -17.90 -15.81 13.94
CA MET A 198 -17.71 -15.97 15.38
C MET A 198 -18.90 -15.38 16.17
N SER A 199 -19.42 -14.23 15.75
CA SER A 199 -20.58 -13.60 16.39
C SER A 199 -21.86 -14.42 16.20
N TYR A 200 -22.11 -14.94 15.00
CA TYR A 200 -23.25 -15.82 14.72
C TYR A 200 -23.18 -17.12 15.53
N HIS A 201 -22.01 -17.76 15.59
CA HIS A 201 -21.83 -19.02 16.32
C HIS A 201 -22.02 -18.82 17.83
N VAL A 202 -21.46 -17.75 18.42
CA VAL A 202 -21.66 -17.43 19.84
C VAL A 202 -23.13 -17.16 20.13
N TRP A 203 -23.83 -16.43 19.26
CA TRP A 203 -25.27 -16.18 19.43
C TRP A 203 -26.10 -17.47 19.38
N HIS A 204 -25.79 -18.38 18.45
CA HIS A 204 -26.48 -19.66 18.34
C HIS A 204 -26.25 -20.56 19.57
N VAL A 205 -25.01 -20.65 20.07
CA VAL A 205 -24.70 -21.40 21.30
C VAL A 205 -25.43 -20.78 22.50
N PHE A 206 -25.43 -19.45 22.64
CA PHE A 206 -26.11 -18.79 23.76
C PHE A 206 -27.64 -18.91 23.70
N SER A 207 -28.21 -18.91 22.50
CA SER A 207 -29.63 -19.20 22.25
C SER A 207 -29.98 -20.62 22.69
N SER A 208 -29.14 -21.60 22.35
CA SER A 208 -29.35 -23.01 22.70
C SER A 208 -29.23 -23.30 24.20
N TRP A 209 -28.51 -22.48 24.98
CA TRP A 209 -28.42 -22.59 26.45
C TRP A 209 -29.51 -21.81 27.19
N ARG A 210 -30.28 -20.97 26.48
CA ARG A 210 -31.36 -20.16 27.06
C ARG A 210 -32.75 -20.80 26.87
N CYS A 211 -32.81 -22.00 26.29
CA CYS A 211 -33.98 -22.86 26.21
C CYS A 211 -33.87 -24.01 27.23
#